data_AF-W3XGF7-F1
#
_entry.id   AF-W3XGF7-F1
#
_cell.length_a   1.000
_cell.length_b   1.000
_cell.length_c   1.000
_cell.angle_alpha   90.00
_cell.angle_beta   90.00
_cell.angle_gamma   90.00
#
_symmetry.space_group_name_H-M   'P 1'
#
loop_
_entity.id
_entity.type
_entity.pdbx_description
1 polymer ?
#
loop_
_entity_poly.entity_id
_entity_poly.type
_entity_poly.pdbx_seq_one_letter_code
_entity_poly.pdbx_strand_id
1 'polypeptide(L)'
;MYPVREHLVHGLKGAPDGDASALVDLGGGTGQILQDFQAAVPEYSGRLVLQEIPDVINVAQSLGVGKESGNGPRIELQEHDFFTPQPLKGARLFHAICTPRLA
;
A
#
# COMPACT_ATOMS: atom_id res chain seq x y z
N MET A 1 8.21 -0.88 -16.23
CA MET A 1 8.00 -0.10 -14.99
C MET A 1 6.69 0.66 -15.14
N TYR A 2 5.77 0.55 -14.20
CA TYR A 2 4.46 1.23 -14.30
C TYR A 2 4.65 2.75 -14.09
N PRO A 3 4.02 3.64 -14.89
CA PRO A 3 4.19 5.09 -14.79
C PRO A 3 3.41 5.64 -13.58
N VAL A 4 4.02 5.48 -12.41
CA VAL A 4 3.47 5.78 -11.10
C VAL A 4 3.00 7.24 -11.00
N ARG A 5 3.80 8.22 -11.43
CA ARG A 5 3.47 9.64 -11.28
C ARG A 5 2.24 10.08 -12.07
N GLU A 6 2.10 9.65 -13.32
CA GLU A 6 0.94 10.02 -14.16
C GLU A 6 -0.36 9.39 -13.66
N HIS A 7 -0.33 8.11 -13.27
CA HIS A 7 -1.56 7.41 -12.91
C HIS A 7 -1.98 7.60 -11.45
N LEU A 8 -1.01 7.74 -10.52
CA LEU A 8 -1.30 7.89 -9.09
C LEU A 8 -1.37 9.36 -8.65
N VAL A 9 -0.52 10.25 -9.16
CA VAL A 9 -0.52 11.66 -8.69
C VAL A 9 -1.46 12.52 -9.51
N HIS A 10 -1.39 12.46 -10.85
CA HIS A 10 -2.30 13.25 -11.69
C HIS A 10 -3.74 12.69 -11.68
N GLY A 11 -3.91 11.38 -11.53
CA GLY A 11 -5.22 10.73 -11.37
C GLY A 11 -5.92 11.00 -10.03
N LEU A 12 -5.22 11.55 -9.03
CA LEU A 12 -5.82 12.00 -7.77
C LEU A 12 -6.52 13.35 -7.87
N LYS A 13 -6.22 14.18 -8.89
CA LYS A 13 -6.95 15.44 -9.13
C LYS A 13 -8.41 15.13 -9.48
N GLY A 14 -9.28 15.18 -8.47
CA GLY A 14 -10.71 14.89 -8.58
C GLY A 14 -11.13 13.50 -8.07
N ALA A 15 -10.23 12.73 -7.46
CA ALA A 15 -10.62 11.53 -6.72
C ALA A 15 -11.38 11.94 -5.44
N PRO A 16 -12.53 11.34 -5.11
CA PRO A 16 -13.14 11.56 -3.81
C PRO A 16 -12.17 11.08 -2.71
N ASP A 17 -12.12 11.82 -1.60
CA ASP A 17 -11.49 11.35 -0.37
C ASP A 17 -12.12 9.99 0.02
N GLY A 18 -11.31 8.92 0.12
CA GLY A 18 -11.80 7.58 0.48
C GLY A 18 -11.01 6.43 -0.15
N ASP A 19 -11.63 5.24 -0.23
CA ASP A 19 -11.00 4.03 -0.77
C ASP A 19 -10.53 4.17 -2.23
N ALA A 20 -11.13 5.12 -2.97
CA ALA A 20 -10.79 5.45 -4.35
C ALA A 20 -9.47 6.21 -4.54
N SER A 21 -8.77 6.56 -3.46
CA SER A 21 -7.39 7.09 -3.47
C SER A 21 -6.39 6.13 -2.81
N ALA A 22 -6.81 4.89 -2.51
CA ALA A 22 -5.94 3.91 -1.88
C ALA A 22 -5.00 3.24 -2.90
N LEU A 23 -3.72 3.21 -2.57
CA LEU A 23 -2.74 2.28 -3.14
C LEU A 23 -2.61 1.12 -2.17
N VAL A 24 -2.96 -0.07 -2.64
CA VAL A 24 -2.97 -1.31 -1.84
C VAL A 24 -1.81 -2.19 -2.30
N ASP A 25 -0.90 -2.51 -1.38
CA ASP A 25 0.17 -3.49 -1.57
C ASP A 25 -0.27 -4.84 -1.00
N LEU A 26 -0.58 -5.78 -1.88
CA LEU A 26 -1.02 -7.14 -1.59
C LEU A 26 0.21 -8.06 -1.49
N GLY A 27 0.44 -8.67 -0.33
CA GLY A 27 1.55 -9.61 -0.20
C GLY A 27 2.93 -8.93 -0.18
N GLY A 28 3.00 -7.67 0.25
CA GLY A 28 4.21 -6.85 0.23
C GLY A 28 5.22 -7.16 1.35
N GLY A 29 4.98 -8.20 2.16
CA GLY A 29 5.81 -8.54 3.31
C GLY A 29 5.77 -7.42 4.37
N THR A 30 6.91 -6.81 4.64
CA THR A 30 7.05 -5.72 5.62
C THR A 30 6.77 -4.34 5.04
N GLY A 31 6.26 -4.25 3.79
CA GLY A 31 5.84 -2.98 3.19
C GLY A 31 7.00 -2.07 2.75
N GLN A 32 8.16 -2.65 2.42
CA GLN A 32 9.33 -1.88 1.94
C GLN A 32 9.00 -1.05 0.69
N ILE A 33 8.21 -1.60 -0.23
CA ILE A 33 7.79 -0.89 -1.44
C ILE A 33 6.97 0.35 -1.10
N LEU A 34 6.06 0.26 -0.12
CA LEU A 34 5.26 1.41 0.31
C LEU A 34 6.12 2.50 0.95
N GLN A 35 7.14 2.12 1.72
CA GLN A 35 8.09 3.07 2.30
C GLN A 35 8.92 3.76 1.22
N ASP A 36 9.44 2.99 0.26
CA ASP A 36 10.21 3.54 -0.87
C ASP A 36 9.34 4.44 -1.75
N PHE A 37 8.07 4.06 -1.96
CA PHE A 37 7.08 4.88 -2.66
C PHE A 37 6.80 6.20 -1.93
N GLN A 38 6.61 6.15 -0.61
CA GLN A 38 6.41 7.35 0.22
C GLN A 38 7.62 8.30 0.14
N ALA A 39 8.85 7.75 0.14
CA ALA A 39 10.06 8.54 -0.01
C ALA A 39 10.23 9.13 -1.42
N ALA A 40 9.86 8.37 -2.47
CA ALA A 40 9.99 8.80 -3.85
C ALA A 40 8.89 9.77 -4.32
N VAL A 41 7.71 9.69 -3.70
CA VAL A 41 6.50 10.46 -4.06
C VAL A 41 5.87 11.08 -2.81
N PRO A 42 6.56 12.05 -2.15
CA PRO A 42 6.03 12.71 -0.95
C PRO A 42 4.79 13.58 -1.22
N GLU A 43 4.53 13.91 -2.49
CA GLU A 43 3.36 14.64 -2.97
C GLU A 43 2.06 13.80 -2.99
N TYR A 44 2.16 12.50 -2.74
CA TYR A 44 1.00 11.61 -2.71
C TYR A 44 0.20 11.82 -1.43
N SER A 45 -1.04 12.30 -1.56
CA SER A 45 -1.98 12.51 -0.46
C SER A 45 -2.99 11.37 -0.29
N GLY A 46 -2.92 10.33 -1.12
CA GLY A 46 -3.80 9.18 -1.05
C GLY A 46 -3.45 8.22 0.10
N ARG A 47 -4.34 7.24 0.34
CA ARG A 47 -4.12 6.21 1.37
C ARG A 47 -3.09 5.20 0.88
N LEU A 48 -2.23 4.75 1.79
CA LEU A 48 -1.29 3.65 1.57
C LEU A 48 -1.73 2.49 2.45
N VAL A 49 -2.07 1.36 1.85
CA VAL A 49 -2.57 0.19 2.58
C VAL A 49 -1.68 -1.00 2.28
N LEU A 50 -1.13 -1.63 3.31
CA LEU A 50 -0.44 -2.91 3.22
C LEU A 50 -1.40 -4.02 3.64
N GLN A 51 -1.65 -4.97 2.74
CA GLN A 51 -2.48 -6.14 2.98
C GLN A 51 -1.63 -7.40 3.03
N GLU A 52 -1.61 -8.02 4.21
CA GLU A 52 -0.80 -9.20 4.50
C GLU A 52 -1.49 -10.11 5.51
N ILE A 53 -0.96 -11.33 5.65
CA ILE A 53 -1.42 -12.26 6.68
C ILE A 53 -1.07 -11.73 8.10
N PRO A 54 -1.83 -12.12 9.14
CA PRO A 54 -1.65 -11.58 10.49
C PRO A 54 -0.22 -11.71 11.04
N ASP A 55 0.45 -12.83 10.74
CA ASP A 55 1.82 -13.09 11.20
C ASP A 55 2.82 -12.04 10.66
N VAL A 56 2.70 -11.72 9.37
CA VAL A 56 3.54 -10.75 8.68
C VAL A 56 3.20 -9.32 9.11
N ILE A 57 1.91 -9.01 9.30
CA ILE A 57 1.48 -7.71 9.83
C ILE A 57 2.07 -7.45 11.22
N ASN A 58 2.10 -8.46 12.10
CA ASN A 58 2.71 -8.33 13.43
C ASN A 58 4.22 -8.05 13.36
N VAL A 59 4.93 -8.70 12.42
CA VAL A 59 6.35 -8.41 12.16
C VAL A 59 6.51 -6.98 11.64
N ALA A 60 5.69 -6.55 10.67
CA ALA A 60 5.72 -5.20 10.12
C ALA A 60 5.48 -4.14 11.21
N GLN A 61 4.47 -4.33 12.07
CA GLN A 61 4.22 -3.45 13.23
C GLN A 61 5.42 -3.37 14.18
N SER A 62 6.04 -4.52 14.45
CA SER A 62 7.22 -4.62 15.32
C SER A 62 8.44 -3.87 14.73
N LEU A 63 8.59 -3.88 13.40
CA LEU A 63 9.58 -3.09 12.67
C LEU A 63 9.23 -1.60 12.56
N GLY A 64 8.07 -1.18 13.06
CA GLY A 64 7.61 0.20 13.05
C GLY A 64 6.91 0.63 11.76
N VAL A 65 6.56 -0.32 10.88
CA VAL A 65 5.74 -0.06 9.70
C VAL A 65 4.37 0.45 10.17
N GLY A 66 3.86 1.51 9.55
CA GLY A 66 2.59 2.13 9.94
C GLY A 66 2.64 2.94 11.23
N LYS A 67 3.82 3.21 11.81
CA LYS A 67 4.00 4.34 12.72
C LYS A 67 4.04 5.63 11.91
N GLU A 68 3.77 6.77 12.56
CA GLU A 68 3.83 8.07 11.88
C GLU A 68 5.22 8.26 11.27
N SER A 69 5.27 8.29 9.94
CA SER A 69 6.48 8.49 9.16
C SER A 69 6.55 9.97 8.79
N GLY A 70 6.99 10.79 9.74
CA GLY A 70 7.24 12.22 9.53
C GLY A 70 6.12 12.98 8.82
N ASN A 71 6.46 13.62 7.69
CA ASN A 71 5.57 14.52 6.91
C ASN A 71 4.70 13.82 5.85
N GLY A 72 4.68 12.48 5.79
CA GLY A 72 3.95 11.74 4.75
C GLY A 72 2.73 10.96 5.26
N PRO A 73 1.90 10.41 4.35
CA PRO A 73 0.73 9.63 4.71
C PRO A 73 1.11 8.35 5.47
N ARG A 74 0.38 8.05 6.55
CA ARG A 74 0.60 6.84 7.34
C ARG A 74 0.31 5.59 6.50
N ILE A 75 1.20 4.60 6.58
CA ILE A 75 0.93 3.28 6.01
C ILE A 75 -0.09 2.57 6.91
N GLU A 76 -1.27 2.29 6.36
CA GLU A 76 -2.31 1.52 7.01
C GLU A 76 -2.00 0.03 6.86
N LEU A 77 -1.92 -0.66 7.99
CA LEU A 77 -1.72 -2.10 8.02
C LEU A 77 -3.08 -2.78 8.11
N GLN A 78 -3.39 -3.64 7.14
CA GLN A 78 -4.65 -4.36 7.07
C GLN A 78 -4.38 -5.86 6.98
N GLU A 79 -4.89 -6.61 7.94
CA GLU A 79 -4.87 -8.07 7.86
C GLU A 79 -5.84 -8.53 6.77
N HIS A 80 -5.31 -9.19 5.74
CA HIS A 80 -6.14 -9.70 4.66
C HIS A 80 -5.50 -10.93 4.01
N ASP A 81 -6.30 -11.99 3.89
CA ASP A 81 -5.97 -13.14 3.05
C ASP A 81 -6.38 -12.82 1.60
N PHE A 82 -5.41 -12.71 0.72
CA PHE A 82 -5.61 -12.40 -0.70
C PHE A 82 -6.41 -13.47 -1.47
N PHE A 83 -6.58 -14.67 -0.92
CA PHE A 83 -7.50 -15.68 -1.48
C PHE A 83 -8.97 -15.40 -1.15
N THR A 84 -9.25 -14.47 -0.24
CA THR A 84 -10.60 -14.05 0.13
C THR A 84 -11.03 -12.82 -0.67
N PRO A 85 -12.35 -12.56 -0.81
CA PRO A 85 -12.84 -11.40 -1.55
C PRO A 85 -12.28 -10.09 -0.99
N GLN A 86 -11.77 -9.24 -1.88
CA GLN A 86 -11.15 -7.96 -1.53
C GLN A 86 -12.13 -7.05 -0.75
N PRO A 87 -11.74 -6.58 0.45
CA PRO A 87 -12.58 -5.72 1.28
C PRO A 87 -12.65 -4.29 0.74
N LEU A 88 -11.57 -3.82 0.10
CA LEU A 88 -11.48 -2.50 -0.52
C LEU A 88 -11.96 -2.57 -1.98
N LYS A 89 -13.26 -2.42 -2.19
CA LYS A 89 -13.86 -2.38 -3.53
C LYS A 89 -13.78 -0.97 -4.10
N GLY A 90 -12.63 -0.63 -4.67
CA GLY A 90 -12.43 0.67 -5.32
C GLY A 90 -11.02 1.24 -5.27
N ALA A 91 -10.03 0.52 -4.73
CA ALA A 91 -8.65 0.99 -4.74
C ALA A 91 -8.18 1.31 -6.16
N ARG A 92 -7.38 2.38 -6.31
CA ARG A 92 -6.87 2.78 -7.64
C ARG A 92 -5.88 1.78 -8.19
N LEU A 93 -5.08 1.21 -7.29
CA LEU A 93 -4.02 0.29 -7.66
C LEU A 93 -3.92 -0.80 -6.61
N PHE A 94 -3.93 -2.04 -7.10
CA PHE A 94 -3.47 -3.20 -6.37
C PHE A 94 -2.09 -3.56 -6.91
N HIS A 95 -1.05 -3.39 -6.10
CA HIS A 95 0.27 -3.92 -6.38
C HIS A 95 0.38 -5.28 -5.71
N ALA A 96 0.82 -6.31 -6.43
CA ALA A 96 1.07 -7.62 -5.84
C ALA A 96 2.50 -8.04 -6.19
N ILE A 97 3.32 -8.28 -5.17
CA ILE A 97 4.66 -8.83 -5.35
C ILE A 97 4.52 -10.34 -5.56
N CYS A 98 4.74 -10.80 -6.79
CA CYS A 98 4.93 -12.22 -7.07
C CYS A 98 6.44 -12.51 -7.02
N THR A 99 6.98 -12.74 -5.83
CA THR A 99 8.28 -13.40 -5.72
C THR A 99 8.07 -14.90 -5.97
N PRO A 100 8.78 -15.51 -6.94
CA PRO A 100 8.69 -16.95 -7.11
C PRO A 100 9.17 -17.60 -5.81
N ARG A 101 8.25 -18.29 -5.13
CA ARG A 101 8.60 -19.20 -4.05
C ARG A 101 9.42 -20.31 -4.72
N LEU A 102 10.75 -20.23 -4.61
CA LEU A 102 11.62 -21.34 -5.00
C LEU A 102 11.18 -22.53 -4.15
N ALA A 103 10.56 -23.50 -4.81
CA ALA A 103 10.23 -24.81 -4.27
C ALA A 103 11.50 -25.62 -3.99
#